data_AF-A0A554GQD1-F1
#
_entry.id   AF-A0A554GQD1-F1
#
_cell.length_a   1.000
_cell.length_b   1.000
_cell.length_c   1.000
_cell.angle_alpha   90.00
_cell.angle_beta   90.00
_cell.angle_gamma   90.00
#
_symmetry.space_group_name_H-M   'P 1'
#
loop_
_entity.id
_entity.type
_entity.pdbx_description
1 polymer ?
#
loop_
_entity_poly.entity_id
_entity_poly.type
_entity_poly.pdbx_seq_one_letter_code
_entity_poly.pdbx_strand_id
1 'polypeptide(L)'
;MSKLNALERTFRSWSEQLASGNSLRIKNVRLAGIERLEISREVQGVTRYLRFTAVEDPPGAWEFEVLLGEFGNTDTSLDFDGRRGGDQQYVEDLALRWLFERCSWNDIGS
;
A
#
# COMPACT_ATOMS: atom_id res chain seq x y z
N MET A 1 -12.68 -3.82 -16.54
CA MET A 1 -12.13 -4.32 -15.26
C MET A 1 -11.45 -3.12 -14.60
N SER A 2 -11.79 -2.77 -13.36
CA SER A 2 -11.19 -1.59 -12.68
C SER A 2 -9.67 -1.77 -12.59
N LYS A 3 -8.89 -0.68 -12.77
CA LYS A 3 -7.43 -0.72 -12.59
C LYS A 3 -7.09 -1.31 -11.22
N LEU A 4 -7.82 -0.90 -10.17
CA LEU A 4 -7.65 -1.38 -8.79
C LEU A 4 -7.78 -2.91 -8.68
N ASN A 5 -8.62 -3.53 -9.52
CA ASN A 5 -8.79 -5.00 -9.52
C ASN A 5 -7.56 -5.75 -10.05
N ALA A 6 -6.73 -5.13 -10.90
CA ALA A 6 -5.48 -5.76 -11.34
C ALA A 6 -4.48 -5.81 -10.17
N LEU A 7 -4.29 -4.67 -9.52
CA LEU A 7 -3.39 -4.51 -8.39
C LEU A 7 -3.83 -5.34 -7.18
N GLU A 8 -5.13 -5.34 -6.87
CA GLU A 8 -5.71 -6.18 -5.81
C GLU A 8 -5.42 -7.67 -6.03
N ARG A 9 -5.52 -8.16 -7.28
CA ARG A 9 -5.21 -9.57 -7.59
C ARG A 9 -3.74 -9.90 -7.36
N THR A 10 -2.82 -9.02 -7.77
CA THR A 10 -1.37 -9.20 -7.50
C THR A 10 -1.13 -9.36 -6.00
N PHE A 11 -1.67 -8.45 -5.19
CA PHE A 11 -1.44 -8.48 -3.74
C PHE A 11 -2.16 -9.63 -3.03
N ARG A 12 -3.33 -10.07 -3.50
CA ARG A 12 -3.98 -11.27 -2.98
C ARG A 12 -3.12 -12.52 -3.22
N SER A 13 -2.54 -12.66 -4.41
CA SER A 13 -1.59 -13.73 -4.72
C SER A 13 -0.38 -13.71 -3.78
N TRP A 14 0.16 -12.52 -3.48
CA TRP A 14 1.25 -12.41 -2.49
C TRP A 14 0.80 -12.84 -1.09
N SER A 15 -0.42 -12.46 -0.67
CA SER A 15 -0.95 -12.85 0.63
C SER A 15 -1.11 -14.37 0.78
N GLU A 16 -1.45 -15.08 -0.30
CA GLU A 16 -1.61 -16.54 -0.31
C GLU A 16 -0.27 -17.27 -0.19
N GLN A 17 0.83 -16.65 -0.63
CA GLN A 17 2.18 -17.22 -0.54
C GLN A 17 2.83 -17.03 0.84
N LEU A 18 2.26 -16.18 1.70
CA LEU A 18 2.82 -15.90 3.02
C LEU A 18 2.36 -16.92 4.08
N ALA A 19 3.31 -17.37 4.91
CA ALA A 19 3.01 -18.26 6.04
C ALA A 19 1.99 -17.63 7.02
N SER A 20 1.17 -18.46 7.65
CA SER A 20 0.15 -18.05 8.62
C SER A 20 0.79 -17.26 9.78
N GLY A 21 0.59 -15.94 9.79
CA GLY A 21 1.23 -15.01 10.72
C GLY A 21 1.78 -13.75 10.04
N ASN A 22 1.94 -13.78 8.71
CA ASN A 22 2.41 -12.64 7.90
C ASN A 22 1.37 -12.19 6.86
N SER A 23 0.07 -12.37 7.12
CA SER A 23 -0.97 -12.07 6.14
C SER A 23 -1.06 -10.56 5.83
N LEU A 24 -1.21 -10.25 4.54
CA LEU A 24 -1.62 -8.92 4.11
C LEU A 24 -3.10 -8.73 4.42
N ARG A 25 -3.46 -7.55 4.92
CA ARG A 25 -4.86 -7.10 4.98
C ARG A 25 -5.09 -6.21 3.77
N ILE A 26 -6.08 -6.55 2.95
CA ILE A 26 -6.39 -5.83 1.72
C ILE A 26 -7.84 -5.35 1.81
N LYS A 27 -8.06 -4.05 1.66
CA LYS A 27 -9.37 -3.41 1.77
C LYS A 27 -9.58 -2.40 0.65
N ASN A 28 -10.78 -2.36 0.09
CA ASN A 28 -11.21 -1.23 -0.71
C ASN A 28 -11.82 -0.19 0.23
N VAL A 29 -11.29 1.03 0.22
CA VAL A 29 -11.74 2.14 1.05
C VAL A 29 -12.21 3.27 0.16
N ARG A 30 -13.22 4.01 0.64
CA ARG A 30 -13.71 5.21 -0.05
C ARG A 30 -13.47 6.42 0.84
N LEU A 31 -12.56 7.29 0.42
CA LEU A 31 -12.17 8.50 1.15
C LEU A 31 -12.40 9.72 0.26
N ALA A 32 -13.11 10.73 0.77
CA ALA A 32 -13.47 11.93 0.02
C ALA A 32 -14.09 11.65 -1.37
N GLY A 33 -14.89 10.58 -1.48
CA GLY A 33 -15.53 10.16 -2.71
C GLY A 33 -14.67 9.33 -3.66
N ILE A 34 -13.36 9.23 -3.41
CA ILE A 34 -12.38 8.51 -4.22
C ILE A 34 -12.24 7.07 -3.72
N GLU A 35 -12.31 6.11 -4.63
CA GLU A 35 -12.03 4.70 -4.35
C GLU A 35 -10.52 4.47 -4.30
N ARG A 36 -10.07 3.80 -3.25
CA ARG A 36 -8.66 3.49 -3.01
C ARG A 36 -8.51 2.05 -2.56
N LEU A 37 -7.40 1.43 -2.96
CA LEU A 37 -7.00 0.13 -2.43
C LEU A 37 -6.05 0.38 -1.26
N GLU A 38 -6.40 -0.06 -0.07
CA GLU A 38 -5.55 -0.01 1.11
C GLU A 38 -5.01 -1.41 1.41
N ILE A 39 -3.70 -1.48 1.65
CA ILE A 39 -3.00 -2.70 1.99
C ILE A 39 -2.21 -2.46 3.24
N SER A 40 -2.32 -3.36 4.20
CA SER A 40 -1.56 -3.24 5.42
C SER A 40 -1.01 -4.56 5.92
N ARG A 41 0.07 -4.44 6.68
CA ARG A 41 0.74 -5.57 7.33
C ARG A 41 1.26 -5.12 8.68
N GLU A 42 1.04 -5.94 9.70
CA GLU A 42 1.65 -5.76 11.00
C GLU A 42 3.01 -6.47 11.04
N VAL A 43 4.04 -5.75 11.46
CA VAL A 43 5.40 -6.26 11.57
C VAL A 43 5.99 -5.74 12.88
N GLN A 44 6.32 -6.64 13.80
CA GLN A 44 6.92 -6.30 15.10
C GLN A 44 6.13 -5.24 15.91
N GLY A 45 4.79 -5.30 15.86
CA GLY A 45 3.91 -4.37 16.56
C GLY A 45 3.67 -3.03 15.87
N VAL A 46 4.28 -2.81 14.69
CA VAL A 46 4.04 -1.63 13.85
C VAL A 46 3.20 -2.04 12.65
N THR A 47 2.13 -1.31 12.36
CA THR A 47 1.36 -1.55 11.14
C THR A 47 1.87 -0.65 10.03
N ARG A 48 2.24 -1.25 8.90
CA ARG A 48 2.65 -0.55 7.68
C ARG A 48 1.49 -0.55 6.70
N TYR A 49 1.15 0.60 6.14
CA TYR A 49 0.08 0.75 5.16
C TYR A 49 0.60 1.30 3.84
N LEU A 50 -0.07 0.89 2.76
CA LEU A 50 -0.03 1.54 1.46
C LEU A 50 -1.45 1.80 1.01
N ARG A 51 -1.69 3.00 0.49
CA ARG A 51 -2.97 3.34 -0.10
C ARG A 51 -2.81 3.77 -1.54
N PHE A 52 -3.45 3.07 -2.46
CA PHE A 52 -3.34 3.28 -3.89
C PHE A 52 -4.59 3.97 -4.44
N THR A 53 -4.37 5.01 -5.23
CA THR A 53 -5.39 5.72 -6.01
C THR A 53 -5.08 5.52 -7.49
N ALA A 54 -6.05 5.01 -8.25
CA ALA A 54 -5.89 4.91 -9.70
C ALA A 54 -5.91 6.32 -10.32
N VAL A 55 -4.96 6.59 -11.22
CA VAL A 55 -4.90 7.85 -11.97
C VAL A 55 -5.40 7.61 -13.39
N GLU A 56 -6.17 8.54 -13.92
CA GLU A 56 -6.71 8.43 -15.29
C GLU A 56 -5.67 8.79 -16.36
N ASP A 57 -4.83 9.80 -16.08
CA ASP A 57 -3.81 10.33 -16.99
C ASP A 57 -2.46 10.55 -16.24
N PRO A 58 -1.36 9.90 -16.66
CA PRO A 58 -1.25 8.99 -17.80
C PRO A 58 -1.92 7.63 -17.58
N PRO A 59 -2.41 6.96 -18.64
CA PRO A 59 -2.98 5.63 -18.52
C PRO A 59 -1.98 4.64 -17.91
N GLY A 60 -2.37 3.97 -16.84
CA GLY A 60 -1.53 3.00 -16.14
C GLY A 60 -0.71 3.58 -14.99
N ALA A 61 -0.82 4.88 -14.72
CA ALA A 61 -0.26 5.48 -13.53
C ALA A 61 -1.14 5.31 -12.30
N TRP A 62 -0.46 5.34 -11.16
CA TRP A 62 -1.00 5.16 -9.83
C TRP A 62 -0.40 6.21 -8.91
N GLU A 63 -1.23 6.77 -8.04
CA GLU A 63 -0.73 7.50 -6.88
C GLU A 63 -0.79 6.58 -5.67
N PHE A 64 0.19 6.71 -4.79
CA PHE A 64 0.18 5.95 -3.55
C PHE A 64 0.63 6.80 -2.36
N GLU A 65 0.08 6.49 -1.20
CA GLU A 65 0.42 7.05 0.10
C GLU A 65 1.09 5.96 0.93
N VAL A 66 2.25 6.27 1.51
CA VAL A 66 2.98 5.43 2.46
C VAL A 66 2.66 5.92 3.86
N LEU A 67 2.12 5.04 4.69
CA LEU A 67 1.71 5.38 6.05
C LEU A 67 2.28 4.37 7.05
N LEU A 68 2.73 4.85 8.18
CA LEU A 68 2.93 4.02 9.37
C LEU A 68 1.67 4.07 10.25
N GLY A 69 1.54 3.13 11.16
CA GLY A 69 0.58 3.21 12.23
C GLY A 69 1.23 2.65 13.47
N GLU A 70 1.56 3.52 14.40
CA GLU A 70 2.07 3.13 15.72
C GLU A 70 0.94 2.57 16.60
N PHE A 71 1.29 1.60 17.45
CA PHE A 71 0.36 0.84 18.28
C PHE A 71 -0.49 1.77 19.17
N GLY A 72 -1.82 1.66 19.06
CA GLY A 72 -2.77 2.43 19.88
C GLY A 72 -3.29 3.71 19.26
N ASN A 73 -2.76 4.14 18.10
CA ASN A 73 -3.29 5.30 17.38
C ASN A 73 -4.43 4.86 16.44
N THR A 74 -5.63 5.40 16.67
CA THR A 74 -6.83 5.05 15.88
C THR A 74 -6.98 5.90 14.61
N ASP A 75 -6.09 6.89 14.43
CA ASP A 75 -6.11 7.79 13.28
C ASP A 75 -4.89 7.59 12.39
N THR A 76 -5.02 6.70 11.40
CA THR A 76 -4.01 6.42 10.35
C THR A 76 -3.74 7.61 9.42
N SER A 77 -4.40 8.76 9.60
CA SER A 77 -4.11 9.98 8.83
C SER A 77 -2.90 10.76 9.36
N LEU A 78 -2.39 10.43 10.56
CA LEU A 78 -1.35 11.19 11.25
C LEU A 78 0.09 10.78 10.94
N ASP A 79 0.32 9.59 10.40
CA ASP A 79 1.67 9.02 10.18
C ASP A 79 1.98 8.93 8.66
N PHE A 80 1.80 10.06 7.96
CA PHE A 80 2.10 10.16 6.53
C PHE A 80 3.62 10.25 6.30
N ASP A 81 4.22 9.18 5.81
CA ASP A 81 5.64 9.16 5.47
C ASP A 81 5.90 9.77 4.08
N GLY A 82 4.97 9.61 3.13
CA GLY A 82 5.11 10.21 1.80
C GLY A 82 4.06 9.81 0.78
N ARG A 83 4.06 10.52 -0.35
CA ARG A 83 3.22 10.25 -1.53
C ARG A 83 4.05 10.33 -2.80
N ARG A 84 3.80 9.42 -3.74
CA ARG A 84 4.39 9.46 -5.09
C ARG A 84 3.43 8.92 -6.12
N GLY A 85 3.74 9.21 -7.39
CA GLY A 85 3.11 8.60 -8.55
C GLY A 85 4.08 7.64 -9.25
N GLY A 86 3.57 6.59 -9.88
CA GLY A 86 4.37 5.67 -10.66
C GLY A 86 3.53 4.73 -11.53
N ASP A 87 4.21 3.98 -12.39
CA ASP A 87 3.57 2.87 -13.11
C ASP A 87 3.36 1.65 -12.20
N GLN A 88 2.77 0.58 -12.75
CA GLN A 88 2.48 -0.62 -11.99
C GLN A 88 3.74 -1.31 -11.45
N GLN A 89 4.83 -1.38 -12.23
CA GLN A 89 6.07 -2.02 -11.79
C GLN A 89 6.66 -1.28 -10.59
N TYR A 90 6.71 0.04 -10.67
CA TYR A 90 7.21 0.88 -9.58
C TYR A 90 6.37 0.71 -8.30
N VAL A 91 5.05 0.64 -8.44
CA VAL A 91 4.12 0.42 -7.31
C VAL A 91 4.35 -0.94 -6.65
N GLU A 92 4.52 -2.00 -7.45
CA GLU A 92 4.77 -3.34 -6.94
C GLU A 92 6.13 -3.41 -6.23
N ASP A 93 7.19 -2.85 -6.82
CA ASP A 93 8.53 -2.80 -6.22
C ASP A 93 8.52 -2.04 -4.88
N LEU A 94 7.79 -0.93 -4.84
CA LEU A 94 7.64 -0.14 -3.62
C LEU A 94 6.87 -0.91 -2.54
N ALA A 95 5.81 -1.61 -2.92
CA ALA A 95 5.05 -2.43 -2.00
C ALA A 95 5.89 -3.56 -1.42
N LEU A 96 6.77 -4.17 -2.22
CA LEU A 96 7.73 -5.16 -1.76
C LEU A 96 8.68 -4.56 -0.71
N ARG A 97 9.34 -3.45 -1.04
CA ARG A 97 10.32 -2.79 -0.14
C ARG A 97 9.68 -2.34 1.17
N TRP A 98 8.51 -1.73 1.09
CA TRP A 98 7.82 -1.18 2.25
C TRP A 98 7.22 -2.25 3.15
N LEU A 99 6.42 -3.16 2.58
CA LEU A 99 5.64 -4.13 3.36
C LEU A 99 6.46 -5.37 3.74
N PHE A 100 7.49 -5.74 2.97
CA PHE A 100 8.23 -6.99 3.15
C PHE A 100 9.67 -6.79 3.59
N GLU A 101 10.44 -5.96 2.87
CA GLU A 101 11.86 -5.73 3.18
C GLU A 101 12.04 -4.82 4.40
N ARG A 102 11.00 -4.04 4.73
CA ARG A 102 10.94 -3.11 5.87
C ARG A 102 11.81 -1.87 5.71
N CYS A 103 12.13 -1.49 4.47
CA CYS A 103 12.84 -0.25 4.18
C CYS A 103 12.10 0.95 4.79
N SER A 104 12.86 1.98 5.20
CA SER A 104 12.25 3.26 5.56
C SER A 104 11.81 3.99 4.30
N TRP A 105 10.87 4.92 4.42
CA TRP A 105 10.49 5.76 3.28
C TRP A 105 11.70 6.50 2.67
N ASN A 106 12.64 6.96 3.50
CA ASN A 106 13.85 7.64 3.03
C ASN A 106 14.75 6.75 2.14
N ASP A 107 14.75 5.44 2.38
CA ASP A 107 15.49 4.46 1.58
C ASP A 107 14.76 4.09 0.27
N ILE A 108 13.44 4.29 0.23
CA ILE A 108 12.59 4.00 -0.94
C ILE A 108 12.48 5.24 -1.85
N GLY A 109 12.47 6.43 -1.25
CA GLY A 109 12.28 7.72 -1.91
C GLY A 109 13.57 8.43 -2.32
N SER A 110 14.75 7.83 -2.16
CA SER A 110 16.01 8.36 -2.68
C SER A 110 16.24 8.01 -4.16
#